data_AF-A0A0T7BNR3-F1
#
_entry.id   AF-A0A0T7BNR3-F1
#
_cell.length_a   1.000
_cell.length_b   1.000
_cell.length_c   1.000
_cell.angle_alpha   90.00
_cell.angle_beta   90.00
_cell.angle_gamma   90.00
#
_symmetry.space_group_name_H-M   'P 1'
#
loop_
_entity.id
_entity.type
_entity.pdbx_description
1 polymer ?
#
loop_
_entity_poly.entity_id
_entity_poly.type
_entity_poly.pdbx_seq_one_letter_code
_entity_poly.pdbx_strand_id
1 'polypeptide(L)'
;MAKQKKIEPLVGEELLKKVKELETLSKDDKAKQCGYYTVTKNGIERVNMMKFLNALIDAEGIQLDSAPSANGRGGRSASYRISVQSNGNLLIGSAYTKQMNLKPGDEFVITLGKKHIRLRQLDSEEKEALDALEAIA
;
A
#
# COMPACT_ATOMS: atom_id res chain seq x y z
N MET A 1 -1.33 -2.40 -32.05
CA MET A 1 -2.17 -2.91 -30.93
C MET A 1 -1.94 -4.42 -30.81
N ALA A 2 -0.93 -4.88 -30.05
CA ALA A 2 -0.68 -6.31 -29.86
C ALA A 2 -1.35 -6.76 -28.56
N LYS A 3 -2.31 -7.70 -28.66
CA LYS A 3 -2.97 -8.36 -27.53
C LYS A 3 -1.90 -8.87 -26.56
N GLN A 4 -1.86 -8.32 -25.34
CA GLN A 4 -1.06 -8.88 -24.25
C GLN A 4 -1.58 -10.30 -23.98
N LYS A 5 -0.75 -11.31 -24.26
CA LYS A 5 -1.02 -12.70 -23.89
C LYS A 5 -1.21 -12.71 -22.36
N LYS A 6 -2.41 -13.05 -21.88
CA LYS A 6 -2.62 -13.29 -20.44
C LYS A 6 -1.79 -14.52 -20.08
N ILE A 7 -0.72 -14.31 -19.33
CA ILE A 7 0.10 -15.38 -18.79
C ILE A 7 -0.56 -15.75 -17.46
N GLU A 8 -1.21 -16.90 -17.42
CA GLU A 8 -1.78 -17.46 -16.19
C GLU A 8 -0.72 -18.36 -15.54
N PRO A 9 -0.20 -18.00 -14.35
CA PRO A 9 0.82 -18.80 -13.67
C PRO A 9 0.20 -20.08 -13.09
N LEU A 10 0.96 -21.17 -13.10
CA LEU A 10 0.56 -22.45 -12.49
C LEU A 10 0.66 -22.38 -10.97
N VAL A 11 -0.28 -22.98 -10.26
CA VAL A 11 -0.38 -22.94 -8.79
C VAL A 11 -0.67 -24.34 -8.25
N GLY A 12 -0.33 -24.60 -6.98
CA GLY A 12 -0.68 -25.85 -6.29
C GLY A 12 -0.01 -27.08 -6.90
N GLU A 13 -0.75 -28.19 -7.01
CA GLU A 13 -0.21 -29.46 -7.51
C GLU A 13 0.32 -29.38 -8.95
N GLU A 14 -0.30 -28.56 -9.81
CA GLU A 14 0.13 -28.39 -11.20
C GLU A 14 1.51 -27.74 -11.29
N LEU A 15 1.79 -26.79 -10.40
CA LEU A 15 3.10 -26.17 -10.27
C LEU A 15 4.16 -27.19 -9.86
N LEU A 16 3.86 -28.01 -8.85
CA LEU A 16 4.80 -29.02 -8.35
C LEU A 16 5.11 -30.09 -9.40
N LYS A 17 4.10 -30.57 -10.14
CA LYS A 17 4.30 -31.54 -11.23
C LYS A 17 5.22 -30.99 -12.30
N LYS A 18 4.96 -29.77 -12.77
CA LYS A 18 5.78 -29.15 -13.82
C LYS A 18 7.19 -28.83 -13.36
N VAL A 19 7.39 -28.41 -12.11
CA VAL A 19 8.74 -28.15 -11.57
C VAL A 19 9.58 -29.42 -11.47
N LYS A 20 8.95 -30.57 -11.21
CA LYS A 20 9.60 -31.90 -11.26
C LYS A 20 10.00 -32.30 -12.68
N GLU A 21 9.15 -32.06 -13.67
CA GLU A 21 9.47 -32.30 -15.08
C GLU A 21 10.66 -31.44 -15.57
N LEU A 22 10.84 -30.27 -14.98
CA LEU A 22 11.87 -29.29 -15.34
C LEU A 22 13.09 -29.34 -14.40
N GLU A 23 13.35 -30.47 -13.75
CA GLU A 23 14.42 -30.60 -12.74
C GLU A 23 15.80 -30.15 -13.22
N THR A 24 16.12 -30.38 -14.50
CA THR A 24 17.39 -30.06 -15.16
C THR A 24 17.60 -28.58 -15.47
N LEU A 25 16.56 -27.75 -15.36
CA LEU A 25 16.62 -26.33 -15.69
C LEU A 25 17.02 -25.44 -14.51
N SER A 26 17.49 -24.24 -14.83
CA SER A 26 17.75 -23.20 -13.82
C SER A 26 16.44 -22.75 -13.16
N LYS A 27 16.54 -22.20 -11.93
CA LYS A 27 15.36 -21.68 -11.21
C LYS A 27 14.60 -20.62 -12.02
N ASP A 28 15.33 -19.76 -12.75
CA ASP A 28 14.75 -18.72 -13.59
C ASP A 28 13.96 -19.30 -14.77
N ASP A 29 14.49 -20.34 -15.42
CA ASP A 29 13.81 -20.99 -16.54
C ASP A 29 12.58 -21.78 -16.08
N LYS A 30 12.65 -22.45 -14.93
CA LYS A 30 11.47 -23.08 -14.30
C LYS A 30 10.38 -22.05 -14.04
N ALA A 31 10.72 -20.91 -13.45
CA ALA A 31 9.79 -19.84 -13.16
C ALA A 31 9.14 -19.30 -14.45
N LYS A 32 9.90 -19.09 -15.53
CA LYS A 32 9.36 -18.69 -16.83
C LYS A 32 8.37 -19.71 -17.39
N GLN A 33 8.74 -20.99 -17.40
CA GLN A 33 7.88 -22.05 -17.93
C GLN A 33 6.62 -22.31 -17.08
N CYS A 34 6.66 -21.94 -15.80
CA CYS A 34 5.52 -21.98 -14.90
C CYS A 34 4.66 -20.70 -14.92
N GLY A 35 5.00 -19.72 -15.78
CA GLY A 35 4.22 -18.49 -15.98
C GLY A 35 4.54 -17.35 -15.01
N TYR A 36 5.64 -17.44 -14.25
CA TYR A 36 6.08 -16.43 -13.29
C TYR A 36 7.00 -15.38 -13.93
N TYR A 37 6.55 -14.77 -15.01
CA TYR A 37 7.27 -13.69 -15.67
C TYR A 37 6.33 -12.61 -16.19
N THR A 38 6.89 -11.45 -16.45
CA THR A 38 6.19 -10.31 -17.04
C THR A 38 6.93 -9.85 -18.27
N VAL A 39 6.17 -9.46 -19.31
CA VAL A 39 6.72 -8.89 -20.53
C VAL A 39 6.57 -7.39 -20.45
N THR A 40 7.68 -6.67 -20.50
CA THR A 40 7.63 -5.20 -20.52
C THR A 40 7.24 -4.66 -21.89
N LYS A 41 6.92 -3.36 -21.97
CA LYS A 41 6.54 -2.71 -23.23
C LYS A 41 7.60 -2.87 -24.34
N ASN A 42 8.86 -3.09 -23.96
CA ASN A 42 9.98 -3.28 -24.87
C ASN A 42 10.21 -4.77 -25.22
N GLY A 43 9.30 -5.68 -24.85
CA GLY A 43 9.43 -7.12 -25.11
C GLY A 43 10.39 -7.86 -24.18
N ILE A 44 11.02 -7.18 -23.21
CA ILE A 44 11.93 -7.81 -22.26
C ILE A 44 11.14 -8.60 -21.22
N GLU A 45 11.41 -9.90 -21.13
CA GLU A 45 10.87 -10.79 -20.11
C GLU A 45 11.60 -10.60 -18.77
N ARG A 46 10.84 -10.37 -17.71
CA ARG A 46 11.34 -10.28 -16.33
C ARG A 46 10.65 -11.33 -15.47
N VAL A 47 11.45 -12.24 -14.91
CA VAL A 47 10.99 -13.28 -14.00
C VAL A 47 10.61 -12.66 -12.65
N ASN A 48 9.50 -13.09 -12.08
CA ASN A 48 9.12 -12.75 -10.71
C ASN A 48 9.44 -13.92 -9.79
N MET A 49 10.72 -14.04 -9.41
CA MET A 49 11.22 -15.15 -8.60
C MET A 49 10.53 -15.24 -7.23
N MET A 50 10.22 -14.10 -6.62
CA MET A 50 9.54 -14.07 -5.32
C MET A 50 8.13 -14.68 -5.41
N LYS A 51 7.35 -14.36 -6.45
CA LYS A 51 6.04 -14.98 -6.66
C LYS A 51 6.15 -16.49 -6.93
N PHE A 52 7.15 -16.92 -7.71
CA PHE A 52 7.36 -18.34 -7.99
C PHE A 52 7.69 -19.14 -6.74
N LEU A 53 8.61 -18.64 -5.91
CA LEU A 53 8.99 -19.31 -4.67
C LEU A 53 7.84 -19.34 -3.66
N ASN A 54 7.10 -18.24 -3.49
CA ASN A 54 5.93 -18.23 -2.61
C ASN A 54 4.89 -19.25 -3.05
N ALA A 55 4.61 -19.35 -4.36
CA ALA A 55 3.65 -20.33 -4.87
C ALA A 55 4.11 -21.79 -4.69
N LEU A 56 5.42 -22.06 -4.70
CA LEU A 56 5.96 -23.38 -4.35
C LEU A 56 5.75 -23.69 -2.87
N ILE A 57 6.03 -22.73 -2.00
CA ILE A 57 5.84 -22.86 -0.55
C ILE A 57 4.35 -23.09 -0.23
N ASP A 58 3.47 -22.31 -0.85
CA ASP A 58 2.02 -22.47 -0.75
C ASP A 58 1.55 -23.85 -1.26
N ALA A 59 2.11 -24.31 -2.38
CA ALA A 59 1.79 -25.62 -2.96
C ALA A 59 2.27 -26.81 -2.10
N GLU A 60 3.37 -26.64 -1.36
CA GLU A 60 3.86 -27.61 -0.36
C GLU A 60 3.05 -27.56 0.95
N GLY A 61 2.06 -26.66 1.06
CA GLY A 61 1.21 -26.52 2.24
C GLY A 61 1.91 -25.86 3.43
N ILE A 62 3.06 -25.22 3.20
CA ILE A 62 3.79 -24.48 4.23
C ILE A 62 3.11 -23.12 4.36
N GLN A 63 2.35 -22.94 5.44
CA GLN A 63 1.77 -21.65 5.78
C GLN A 63 2.88 -20.73 6.30
N LEU A 64 3.47 -19.94 5.41
CA LEU A 64 4.08 -18.68 5.82
C LEU A 64 2.94 -17.73 6.13
N ASP A 65 3.03 -16.97 7.24
CA ASP A 65 2.05 -15.95 7.68
C ASP A 65 1.83 -14.78 6.68
N SER A 66 2.12 -14.98 5.40
CA SER A 66 1.86 -14.07 4.30
C SER A 66 0.58 -14.46 3.56
N ALA A 67 -0.55 -14.50 4.25
CA ALA A 67 -1.81 -14.26 3.56
C ALA A 67 -1.65 -12.91 2.83
N PRO A 68 -1.81 -12.84 1.50
CA PRO A 68 -1.84 -11.57 0.82
C PRO A 68 -3.12 -10.89 1.30
N SER A 69 -2.98 -10.03 2.31
CA SER A 69 -4.06 -9.13 2.71
C SER A 69 -4.56 -8.49 1.43
N ALA A 70 -5.85 -8.66 1.16
CA ALA A 70 -6.55 -8.17 -0.04
C ALA A 70 -6.41 -6.64 -0.23
N ASN A 71 -5.76 -5.95 0.70
CA ASN A 71 -5.37 -4.56 0.61
C ASN A 71 -3.96 -4.45 0.01
N GLY A 72 -3.94 -4.21 -1.30
CA GLY A 72 -2.73 -4.04 -2.10
C GLY A 72 -1.66 -3.16 -1.47
N ARG A 73 -0.41 -3.58 -1.64
CA ARG A 73 0.80 -2.80 -1.40
C ARG A 73 0.80 -2.17 0.00
N GLY A 74 1.05 -3.01 1.01
CA GLY A 74 1.22 -2.63 2.41
C GLY A 74 2.06 -1.37 2.57
N GLY A 75 1.36 -0.24 2.71
CA GLY A 75 1.96 1.03 3.06
C GLY A 75 2.45 1.00 4.51
N ARG A 76 3.30 1.96 4.87
CA ARG A 76 3.70 2.18 6.26
C ARG A 76 2.45 2.36 7.12
N SER A 77 2.32 1.56 8.18
CA SER A 77 1.31 1.77 9.21
C SER A 77 1.54 3.12 9.88
N ALA A 78 0.45 3.81 10.25
CA ALA A 78 0.54 5.06 10.98
C ALA A 78 1.22 4.81 12.34
N SER A 79 2.37 5.43 12.56
CA SER A 79 3.16 5.29 13.79
C SER A 79 2.67 6.18 14.94
N TYR A 80 1.59 6.96 14.72
CA TYR A 80 1.04 7.97 15.62
C TYR A 80 2.10 8.95 16.15
N ARG A 81 3.19 9.13 15.39
CA ARG A 81 4.31 10.01 15.71
C ARG A 81 4.71 10.76 14.44
N ILE A 82 4.84 12.08 14.56
CA ILE A 82 5.35 12.95 13.51
C ILE A 82 6.53 13.77 14.05
N SER A 83 7.50 14.05 13.19
CA SER A 83 8.61 14.95 13.48
C SER A 83 8.38 16.29 12.78
N VAL A 84 8.87 17.36 13.38
CA VAL A 84 8.87 18.69 12.76
C VAL A 84 9.70 18.63 11.47
N GLN A 85 9.13 19.12 10.38
CA GLN A 85 9.81 19.18 9.09
C GLN A 85 10.89 20.28 9.09
N SER A 86 11.79 20.28 8.11
CA SER A 86 12.86 21.29 8.00
C SER A 86 12.35 22.73 7.85
N ASN A 87 11.12 22.90 7.34
CA ASN A 87 10.42 24.17 7.24
C ASN A 87 9.71 24.60 8.54
N GLY A 88 9.80 23.81 9.61
CA GLY A 88 9.14 24.07 10.89
C GLY A 88 7.68 23.57 10.98
N ASN A 89 7.13 22.97 9.93
CA ASN A 89 5.72 22.57 9.91
C ASN A 89 5.51 21.15 10.48
N LEU A 90 4.33 20.93 11.07
CA LEU A 90 3.81 19.61 11.41
C LEU A 90 2.72 19.24 10.39
N LEU A 91 2.93 18.17 9.63
CA LEU A 91 1.96 17.67 8.67
C LEU A 91 1.24 16.44 9.20
N ILE A 92 -0.09 16.50 9.25
CA ILE A 92 -0.94 15.35 9.60
C ILE A 92 -1.16 14.50 8.36
N GLY A 93 -0.68 13.26 8.39
CA GLY A 93 -0.84 12.33 7.28
C GLY A 93 -2.29 11.90 7.06
N SER A 94 -2.62 11.52 5.82
CA SER A 94 -3.98 11.15 5.42
C SER A 94 -4.54 9.90 6.13
N ALA A 95 -3.68 9.09 6.75
CA ALA A 95 -4.12 7.95 7.55
C ALA A 95 -4.96 8.40 8.77
N TYR A 96 -4.59 9.51 9.41
CA TYR A 96 -5.30 10.02 10.59
C TYR A 96 -6.59 10.73 10.18
N THR A 97 -6.54 11.58 9.15
CA THR A 97 -7.73 12.32 8.69
C THR A 97 -8.81 11.40 8.14
N LYS A 98 -8.43 10.30 7.48
CA LYS A 98 -9.37 9.25 7.05
C LYS A 98 -10.01 8.51 8.21
N GLN A 99 -9.25 8.17 9.26
CA GLN A 99 -9.81 7.53 10.46
C GLN A 99 -10.80 8.45 11.19
N MET A 100 -10.57 9.76 11.14
CA MET A 100 -11.47 10.78 11.67
C MET A 100 -12.62 11.15 10.71
N ASN A 101 -12.69 10.56 9.52
CA ASN A 101 -13.68 10.87 8.48
C ASN A 101 -13.75 12.36 8.09
N LEU A 102 -12.61 13.06 8.14
CA LEU A 102 -12.54 14.48 7.80
C LEU A 102 -12.72 14.70 6.31
N LYS A 103 -13.38 15.80 5.97
CA LYS A 103 -13.67 16.23 4.60
C LYS A 103 -12.85 17.49 4.26
N PRO A 104 -12.58 17.72 2.96
CA PRO A 104 -12.03 18.99 2.52
C PRO A 104 -12.97 20.13 2.93
N GLY A 105 -12.43 21.15 3.61
CA GLY A 105 -13.20 22.27 4.15
C GLY A 105 -13.46 22.19 5.65
N ASP A 106 -13.17 21.06 6.30
CA ASP A 106 -13.20 20.99 7.76
C ASP A 106 -12.11 21.87 8.37
N GLU A 107 -12.49 22.70 9.34
CA GLU A 107 -11.61 23.65 10.01
C GLU A 107 -11.42 23.31 11.48
N PHE A 108 -10.29 23.74 12.02
CA PHE A 108 -9.89 23.45 13.39
C PHE A 108 -9.39 24.71 14.08
N VAL A 109 -9.85 24.94 15.31
CA VAL A 109 -9.23 25.90 16.22
C VAL A 109 -7.98 25.28 16.81
N ILE A 110 -6.89 26.04 16.74
CA ILE A 110 -5.61 25.69 17.35
C ILE A 110 -5.53 26.36 18.71
N THR A 111 -5.41 25.56 19.77
CA THR A 111 -5.10 26.06 21.11
C THR A 111 -3.70 25.62 21.50
N LEU A 112 -2.85 26.57 21.85
CA LEU A 112 -1.47 26.33 22.28
C LEU A 112 -1.40 26.14 23.79
N GLY A 113 -0.91 24.99 24.23
CA GLY A 113 -0.49 24.75 25.61
C GLY A 113 1.04 24.78 25.74
N LYS A 114 1.56 24.75 26.98
CA LYS A 114 3.01 24.80 27.26
C LYS A 114 3.84 23.70 26.57
N LYS A 115 3.25 22.54 26.30
CA LYS A 115 3.91 21.36 25.69
C LYS A 115 3.05 20.58 24.69
N HIS A 116 1.86 21.07 24.34
CA HIS A 116 0.97 20.38 23.42
C HIS A 116 0.18 21.40 22.61
N ILE A 117 -0.20 20.98 21.40
CA ILE A 117 -1.12 21.70 20.54
C ILE A 117 -2.42 20.91 20.56
N ARG A 118 -3.53 21.58 20.90
CA ARG A 118 -4.87 20.99 20.82
C ARG A 118 -5.55 21.50 19.56
N LEU A 119 -5.97 20.57 18.72
CA LEU A 119 -6.82 20.84 17.57
C LEU A 119 -8.25 20.46 17.94
N ARG A 120 -9.19 21.38 17.77
CA ARG A 120 -10.62 21.13 17.97
C ARG A 120 -11.35 21.49 16.70
N GLN A 121 -12.11 20.55 16.15
CA GLN A 121 -12.92 20.81 14.97
C GLN A 121 -13.96 21.88 15.30
N LEU A 122 -14.15 22.81 14.35
CA LEU A 122 -15.21 23.80 14.43
C LEU A 122 -16.50 23.23 13.86
N ASP A 123 -17.59 23.47 14.58
CA ASP A 123 -18.93 23.26 14.07
C ASP A 123 -19.39 24.51 13.30
N SER A 124 -20.42 24.38 12.46
CA SER A 124 -20.89 25.46 11.58
C SER A 124 -21.26 26.74 12.33
N GLU A 125 -21.92 26.62 13.49
CA GLU A 125 -22.33 27.78 14.30
C GLU A 125 -21.13 28.52 14.90
N GLU A 126 -20.10 27.78 15.36
CA GLU A 126 -18.89 28.40 15.91
C GLU A 126 -18.05 29.04 14.82
N LYS A 127 -18.01 28.43 13.63
CA LYS A 127 -17.34 29.00 12.47
C LYS A 127 -17.98 30.34 12.08
N GLU A 128 -19.31 30.39 11.94
CA GLU A 128 -20.04 31.62 11.63
C GLU A 128 -19.79 32.73 12.67
N ALA A 129 -19.74 32.37 13.96
CA ALA A 129 -19.45 33.32 15.03
C ALA A 129 -18.02 33.86 14.99
N LEU A 130 -17.02 33.02 14.69
CA LEU A 130 -15.62 33.41 14.55
C LEU A 130 -15.40 34.29 13.31
N ASP A 131 -15.95 33.89 12.16
CA ASP A 131 -15.87 34.63 10.91
C ASP A 131 -16.51 36.03 11.06
N ALA A 132 -17.64 36.12 11.76
CA ALA A 132 -18.30 37.40 12.04
C ALA A 132 -17.48 38.32 12.97
N LEU A 133 -16.76 37.77 13.95
CA LEU A 133 -15.88 38.55 14.83
C LEU A 133 -14.63 39.05 14.09
N GLU A 134 -14.03 38.23 13.23
CA GLU A 134 -12.88 38.64 12.41
C GLU A 134 -13.25 39.71 11.38
N ALA A 135 -14.47 39.66 10.81
CA ALA A 135 -14.92 40.66 9.83
C ALA A 135 -15.14 42.07 10.42
N ILE A 136 -15.18 42.20 11.75
CA ILE A 136 -15.38 43.47 12.48
C ILE A 136 -14.05 44.04 12.99
N ALA A 137 -12.98 43.24 13.01
CA ALA A 137 -11.64 43.60 13.48
C ALA A 137 -10.73 44.12 12.36
#